data_AF-A0A945EG80-F1
#
_entry.id   AF-A0A945EG80-F1
#
_cell.length_a   1.000
_cell.length_b   1.000
_cell.length_c   1.000
_cell.angle_alpha   90.00
_cell.angle_beta   90.00
_cell.angle_gamma   90.00
#
_symmetry.space_group_name_H-M   'P 1'
#
loop_
_entity.id
_entity.type
_entity.pdbx_description
1 polymer ?
#
loop_
_entity_poly.entity_id
_entity_poly.type
_entity_poly.pdbx_seq_one_letter_code
_entity_poly.pdbx_strand_id
1 'polypeptide(L)' 'RFNRTARNEWLNMHIFDSIEHAQLLATQWMWVYNNVRPHSSIGGIPPRKLLEAI' A
#
# COMPACT_ATOMS: atom_id res chain seq x y z
N ARG A 1 6.18 6.44 -7.48
CA ARG A 1 4.86 6.67 -6.83
C ARG A 1 4.78 5.97 -5.48
N PHE A 2 4.96 4.64 -5.44
CA PHE A 2 4.88 3.81 -4.23
C PHE A 2 5.55 4.40 -2.98
N ASN A 3 6.87 4.59 -2.99
CA ASN A 3 7.62 5.09 -1.81
C ASN A 3 7.13 6.44 -1.29
N ARG A 4 6.73 7.35 -2.18
CA ARG A 4 6.19 8.66 -1.79
C ARG A 4 4.82 8.50 -1.13
N THR A 5 3.97 7.64 -1.68
CA THR A 5 2.65 7.33 -1.12
C THR A 5 2.77 6.62 0.23
N ALA A 6 3.65 5.61 0.33
CA ALA A 6 3.94 4.91 1.58
C ALA A 6 4.45 5.88 2.67
N ARG A 7 5.32 6.82 2.31
CA ARG A 7 5.77 7.84 3.26
C ARG A 7 4.61 8.71 3.75
N ASN A 8 3.82 9.26 2.84
CA ASN A 8 2.79 10.23 3.20
C ASN A 8 1.57 9.62 3.89
N GLU A 9 1.18 8.40 3.50
CA GLU A 9 -0.08 7.78 3.94
C GLU A 9 0.12 6.70 5.00
N TRP A 10 1.33 6.16 5.14
CA TRP A 10 1.65 5.17 6.15
C TRP A 10 2.64 5.71 7.18
N LEU A 11 3.86 6.09 6.79
CA LEU A 11 4.87 6.54 7.76
C LEU A 11 4.46 7.83 8.50
N ASN A 12 3.97 8.84 7.78
CA ASN A 12 3.63 10.13 8.38
C ASN A 12 2.30 10.13 9.14
N MET A 13 1.44 9.14 8.91
CA MET A 13 0.10 9.09 9.51
C MET A 13 0.03 8.28 10.81
N HIS A 14 1.07 7.52 11.13
CA HIS A 14 1.06 6.59 12.26
C HIS A 14 2.23 6.88 13.20
N ILE A 15 1.95 6.78 14.50
CA ILE A 15 2.96 6.60 15.52
C ILE A 15 3.07 5.10 15.77
N PHE A 16 4.30 4.59 15.89
CA PHE A 16 4.55 3.17 16.10
C PHE A 16 4.96 2.91 17.55
N ASP A 17 4.21 2.05 18.22
CA ASP A 17 4.48 1.68 19.62
C ASP A 17 5.52 0.55 19.73
N SER A 18 5.63 -0.28 18.68
CA SER A 18 6.62 -1.34 18.56
C SER A 18 6.89 -1.70 17.11
N ILE A 19 7.90 -2.54 16.87
CA ILE A 19 8.20 -3.07 15.53
C ILE A 19 7.03 -3.93 15.04
N GLU A 20 6.44 -4.76 15.91
CA GLU A 20 5.28 -5.59 15.58
C GLU A 20 4.07 -4.72 15.18
N HIS A 21 3.82 -3.62 15.90
CA HIS A 21 2.75 -2.68 15.53
C HIS A 21 3.03 -2.06 14.14
N ALA A 22 4.26 -1.63 13.88
CA ALA A 22 4.64 -1.10 12.57
C ALA A 22 4.45 -2.12 11.44
N GLN A 23 4.82 -3.38 11.67
CA GLN A 23 4.65 -4.48 10.70
C GLN A 23 3.17 -4.78 10.42
N LEU A 24 2.32 -4.76 11.46
CA LEU A 24 0.88 -4.95 11.30
C LEU A 24 0.27 -3.85 10.42
N LEU A 25 0.56 -2.59 10.74
CA LEU A 25 0.08 -1.45 9.96
C LEU A 25 0.62 -1.47 8.52
N ALA A 26 1.89 -1.83 8.34
CA ALA A 26 2.47 -1.98 7.00
C ALA A 26 1.75 -3.06 6.19
N THR A 27 1.45 -4.20 6.81
CA THR A 27 0.74 -5.32 6.16
C THR A 27 -0.65 -4.89 5.69
N GLN A 28 -1.39 -4.21 6.58
CA GLN A 28 -2.72 -3.68 6.25
C GLN A 28 -2.66 -2.65 5.10
N TRP A 29 -1.74 -1.68 5.20
CA TRP A 29 -1.58 -0.65 4.18
C TRP A 29 -1.16 -1.23 2.83
N MET A 30 -0.21 -2.18 2.81
CA MET A 30 0.21 -2.87 1.58
C MET A 30 -0.93 -3.65 0.94
N TRP A 31 -1.77 -4.31 1.75
CA TRP A 31 -2.93 -5.03 1.23
C TRP A 31 -3.88 -4.06 0.50
N VAL A 32 -4.22 -2.93 1.13
CA VAL A 32 -5.10 -1.91 0.52
C VAL A 32 -4.46 -1.33 -0.75
N TYR A 33 -3.19 -0.97 -0.71
CA TYR A 33 -2.49 -0.41 -1.87
C TYR A 33 -2.48 -1.40 -3.05
N ASN A 34 -2.24 -2.68 -2.81
CA ASN A 34 -2.12 -3.67 -3.88
C ASN A 34 -3.47 -4.20 -4.38
N ASN A 35 -4.49 -4.30 -3.52
CA ASN A 35 -5.75 -4.97 -3.84
C ASN A 35 -6.91 -4.02 -4.13
N VAL A 36 -6.88 -2.80 -3.58
CA VAL A 36 -8.03 -1.89 -3.62
C VAL A 36 -7.70 -0.59 -4.37
N ARG A 37 -6.51 -0.03 -4.17
CA ARG A 37 -6.17 1.29 -4.70
C ARG A 37 -6.14 1.27 -6.24
N PRO A 38 -6.90 2.14 -6.93
CA PRO A 38 -6.82 2.27 -8.37
C PRO A 38 -5.53 3.02 -8.79
N HIS A 39 -4.92 2.55 -9.88
CA HIS A 39 -3.74 3.16 -10.47
C HIS A 39 -4.01 3.62 -11.90
N SER A 40 -4.02 4.94 -12.12
CA SER A 40 -4.28 5.53 -13.44
C SER A 40 -3.31 5.06 -14.52
N SER A 41 -2.05 4.79 -14.17
CA SER A 41 -1.03 4.30 -15.11
C SER A 41 -1.33 2.92 -15.69
N ILE A 42 -2.26 2.17 -15.09
CA ILE A 42 -2.61 0.79 -15.48
C ILE A 42 -4.12 0.66 -15.72
N GLY A 43 -4.75 1.73 -16.24
CA GLY A 43 -6.18 1.70 -16.57
C GLY A 43 -7.11 1.78 -15.37
N GLY A 44 -6.63 2.26 -14.23
CA GLY A 44 -7.46 2.46 -13.04
C GLY A 44 -7.69 1.19 -12.21
N ILE A 45 -7.02 0.08 -12.52
CA ILE A 45 -7.14 -1.16 -11.75
C ILE A 45 -6.12 -1.21 -10.60
N PRO A 46 -6.33 -2.04 -9.56
CA PRO A 46 -5.35 -2.27 -8.51
C PRO A 46 -4.11 -3.04 -9.02
N PRO A 47 -2.92 -2.80 -8.45
CA PRO A 47 -1.68 -3.47 -8.88
C PRO A 47 -1.77 -4.99 -8.94
N ARG A 48 -2.48 -5.64 -8.00
CA ARG A 48 -2.61 -7.11 -7.98
C ARG A 48 -3.26 -7.66 -9.26
N LYS A 49 -4.16 -6.90 -9.90
CA LYS A 49 -4.81 -7.34 -11.14
C LYS A 49 -3.84 -7.57 -12.30
N LEU A 50 -2.70 -6.89 -12.31
CA LEU A 50 -1.66 -7.14 -13.30
C LEU A 50 -0.97 -8.49 -13.11
N LEU A 51 -0.82 -8.95 -11.87
CA LEU A 51 -0.19 -10.22 -11.56
C LEU A 51 -1.11 -11.41 -11.87
N GLU A 52 -2.43 -11.21 -11.87
CA GLU A 52 -3.41 -12.24 -12.27
C GLU A 52 -3.49 -12.44 -13.80
N ALA A 53 -2.93 -11.50 -14.57
CA ALA A 53 -3.01 -11.50 -16.03
C ALA A 53 -1.76 -12.12 -16.71
N ILE A 54 -0.81 -12.63 -15.93
CA ILE A 54 0.42 -13.32 -16.35
C ILE A 54 0.31 -14.78 -15.94
#